data_AF-A0A1M6KWD1-F1
#
_entry.id   AF-A0A1M6KWD1-F1
#
_cell.length_a   1.000
_cell.length_b   1.000
_cell.length_c   1.000
_cell.angle_alpha   90.00
_cell.angle_beta   90.00
_cell.angle_gamma   90.00
#
_symmetry.space_group_name_H-M   'P 1'
#
loop_
_entity.id
_entity.type
_entity.pdbx_description
1 polymer ?
#
loop_
_entity_poly.entity_id
_entity_poly.type
_entity_poly.pdbx_seq_one_letter_code
_entity_poly.pdbx_strand_id
1 'polypeptide(L)'
;MGKRQKPFKPGHGYTKKDWDNVQSPELTASQIARAKPFAEAFPELAASIRRGRGPNKAPTKKLVSLRLSGEVLEAYKAKGPGWQSRIDADLRRINKIK
;
A
#
# COMPACT_ATOMS: atom_id res chain seq x y z
N MET A 1 -23.53 -9.54 15.49
CA MET A 1 -22.35 -9.87 16.33
C MET A 1 -21.34 -8.72 16.27
N GLY A 2 -21.45 -7.74 17.18
CA GLY A 2 -20.49 -6.63 17.25
C GLY A 2 -19.20 -7.08 17.94
N LYS A 3 -18.04 -6.91 17.29
CA LYS A 3 -16.76 -7.27 17.91
C LYS A 3 -16.48 -6.34 19.09
N ARG A 4 -16.09 -6.94 20.23
CA ARG A 4 -15.71 -6.28 21.48
C ARG A 4 -14.71 -5.15 21.24
N GLN A 5 -14.92 -4.01 21.90
CA GLN A 5 -13.97 -2.91 21.93
C GLN A 5 -12.60 -3.42 22.37
N LYS A 6 -11.54 -3.00 21.66
CA LYS A 6 -10.16 -3.34 22.02
C LYS A 6 -9.83 -2.66 23.36
N PRO A 7 -9.14 -3.34 24.30
CA PRO A 7 -8.73 -2.71 25.55
C PRO A 7 -7.79 -1.54 25.28
N PHE A 8 -7.81 -0.54 26.16
CA PHE A 8 -6.89 0.60 26.13
C PHE A 8 -5.44 0.11 26.05
N LYS A 9 -4.64 0.72 25.16
CA LYS A 9 -3.20 0.50 25.04
C LYS A 9 -2.45 1.81 25.25
N PRO A 10 -1.47 1.86 26.17
CA PRO A 10 -0.66 3.06 26.36
C PRO A 10 0.29 3.29 25.17
N GLY A 11 0.84 4.51 25.05
CA GLY A 11 1.84 4.86 24.02
C GLY A 11 1.28 5.44 22.71
N HIS A 12 -0.01 5.74 22.65
CA HIS A 12 -0.67 6.33 21.47
C HIS A 12 -0.90 7.86 21.57
N GLY A 13 -0.29 8.52 22.56
CA GLY A 13 -0.37 9.99 22.72
C GLY A 13 -1.64 10.51 23.40
N TYR A 14 -2.50 9.62 23.91
CA TYR A 14 -3.64 9.95 24.77
C TYR A 14 -3.61 9.10 26.05
N THR A 15 -4.12 9.65 27.15
CA THR A 15 -4.16 8.96 28.44
C THR A 15 -5.38 8.02 28.54
N LYS A 16 -5.36 7.11 29.52
CA LYS A 16 -6.53 6.29 29.82
C LYS A 16 -7.74 7.15 30.22
N LYS A 17 -7.50 8.25 30.93
CA LYS A 17 -8.55 9.22 31.30
C LYS A 17 -9.20 9.85 30.07
N ASP A 18 -8.41 10.22 29.06
CA ASP A 18 -8.94 10.77 27.81
C ASP A 18 -9.77 9.72 27.07
N TRP A 19 -9.32 8.47 27.04
CA TRP A 19 -10.04 7.34 26.45
C TRP A 19 -11.40 7.11 27.12
N ASP A 20 -11.43 7.07 28.46
CA ASP A 20 -12.65 6.82 29.23
C ASP A 20 -13.65 7.99 29.16
N ASN A 21 -13.17 9.21 28.85
CA ASN A 21 -14.02 10.40 28.70
C ASN A 21 -14.68 10.54 27.31
N VAL A 22 -14.30 9.71 26.32
CA VAL A 22 -14.91 9.80 24.98
C VAL A 22 -16.36 9.33 25.02
N GLN A 23 -17.29 10.29 24.92
CA GLN A 23 -18.71 10.02 24.74
C GLN A 23 -19.03 10.14 23.24
N SER A 24 -19.24 9.00 22.58
CA SER A 24 -19.62 8.93 21.16
C SER A 24 -21.05 8.40 21.04
N PRO A 25 -22.08 9.26 21.13
CA PRO A 25 -23.46 8.84 20.90
C PRO A 25 -23.66 8.35 19.47
N GLU A 26 -24.69 7.50 19.27
CA GLU A 26 -25.07 7.03 17.94
C GLU A 26 -25.48 8.19 17.03
N LEU A 27 -25.10 8.11 15.75
CA LEU A 27 -25.47 9.12 14.76
C LEU A 27 -26.97 9.05 14.48
N THR A 28 -27.64 10.20 14.48
CA THR A 28 -29.06 10.30 14.09
C THR A 28 -29.20 10.26 12.57
N ALA A 29 -30.38 9.85 12.08
CA ALA A 29 -30.67 9.84 10.64
C ALA A 29 -30.46 11.22 9.98
N SER A 30 -30.81 12.31 10.67
CA SER A 30 -30.60 13.68 10.18
C SER A 30 -29.12 14.11 10.17
N GLN A 31 -28.27 13.51 11.02
CA GLN A 31 -26.82 13.72 10.95
C GLN A 31 -26.23 12.96 9.76
N ILE A 32 -26.66 11.72 9.53
CA ILE A 32 -26.24 10.91 8.38
C ILE A 32 -26.65 11.58 7.06
N ALA A 33 -27.87 12.13 6.97
CA ALA A 33 -28.35 12.83 5.79
C ALA A 33 -27.51 14.07 5.42
N ARG A 34 -26.78 14.65 6.38
CA ARG A 34 -25.89 15.81 6.17
C ARG A 34 -24.44 15.43 5.90
N ALA A 35 -24.11 14.14 5.89
CA ALA A 35 -22.75 13.68 5.61
C ALA A 35 -22.33 14.09 4.19
N LYS A 36 -21.07 14.53 4.05
CA LYS A 36 -20.46 14.88 2.77
C LYS A 36 -19.35 13.89 2.43
N PRO A 37 -19.08 13.64 1.14
CA PRO A 37 -17.89 12.90 0.73
C PRO A 37 -16.62 13.54 1.30
N PHE A 38 -15.66 12.70 1.71
CA PHE A 38 -14.39 13.16 2.30
C PHE A 38 -13.67 14.19 1.43
N ALA A 39 -13.69 14.00 0.10
CA ALA A 39 -13.05 14.92 -0.84
C ALA A 39 -13.71 16.31 -0.91
N GLU A 40 -15.00 16.40 -0.60
CA GLU A 40 -15.72 17.68 -0.52
C GLU A 40 -15.52 18.35 0.83
N ALA A 41 -15.49 17.56 1.92
CA ALA A 41 -15.25 18.08 3.26
C ALA A 41 -13.80 18.56 3.46
N PHE A 42 -12.83 17.90 2.82
CA PHE A 42 -11.39 18.17 2.97
C PHE A 42 -10.65 18.19 1.62
N PRO A 43 -10.86 19.21 0.78
CA PRO A 43 -10.34 19.24 -0.59
C PRO A 43 -8.80 19.19 -0.65
N GLU A 44 -8.10 19.98 0.17
CA GLU A 44 -6.63 20.02 0.21
C GLU A 44 -6.00 18.68 0.62
N LEU A 45 -6.58 18.03 1.63
CA LEU A 45 -6.10 16.74 2.12
C LEU A 45 -6.40 15.62 1.11
N ALA A 46 -7.57 15.65 0.47
CA ALA A 46 -7.90 14.72 -0.60
C ALA A 46 -6.94 14.87 -1.80
N ALA A 47 -6.56 16.10 -2.14
CA ALA A 47 -5.57 16.37 -3.18
C ALA A 47 -4.16 15.88 -2.81
N SER A 48 -3.75 15.98 -1.54
CA SER A 48 -2.45 15.46 -1.09
C SER A 48 -2.41 13.92 -1.10
N ILE A 49 -3.50 13.25 -0.71
CA ILE A 49 -3.60 11.78 -0.72
C ILE A 49 -3.60 11.22 -2.15
N ARG A 50 -4.33 11.86 -3.08
CA ARG A 50 -4.34 11.45 -4.50
C ARG A 50 -2.96 11.53 -5.16
N ARG A 51 -2.05 12.37 -4.66
CA ARG A 51 -0.65 12.41 -5.14
C ARG A 51 0.16 11.16 -4.74
N GLY A 52 -0.24 10.44 -3.69
CA GLY A 52 0.55 9.34 -3.12
C GLY A 52 0.48 8.00 -3.87
N ARG A 53 -0.57 7.77 -4.67
CA ARG A 53 -0.69 6.57 -5.51
C ARG A 53 -1.19 6.99 -6.88
N GLY A 54 -0.24 7.18 -7.80
CA GLY A 54 -0.57 7.39 -9.21
C GLY A 54 -1.42 6.24 -9.77
N PRO A 55 -2.05 6.42 -10.94
CA PRO A 55 -2.77 5.35 -11.60
C PRO A 55 -1.89 4.11 -11.62
N ASN A 56 -2.46 2.93 -11.34
CA ASN A 56 -1.77 1.64 -11.42
C ASN A 56 -1.04 1.61 -12.76
N LYS A 57 0.26 1.94 -12.77
CA LYS A 57 1.08 1.80 -13.96
C LYS A 57 0.96 0.33 -14.32
N ALA A 58 0.63 0.04 -15.57
CA ALA A 58 0.63 -1.33 -16.06
C ALA A 58 1.94 -2.00 -15.58
N PRO A 59 1.89 -3.28 -15.15
CA PRO A 59 3.07 -3.96 -14.64
C PRO A 59 4.24 -3.72 -15.59
N THR A 60 5.32 -3.09 -15.10
CA THR A 60 6.48 -2.75 -15.95
C THR A 60 7.18 -4.01 -16.46
N LYS A 61 6.90 -5.16 -15.83
CA LYS A 61 7.42 -6.48 -16.18
C LYS A 61 6.24 -7.43 -16.44
N LYS A 62 6.35 -8.22 -17.50
CA LYS A 62 5.40 -9.30 -17.81
C LYS A 62 6.02 -10.64 -17.41
N LEU A 63 5.27 -11.47 -16.71
CA LEU A 63 5.67 -12.85 -16.45
C LEU A 63 5.52 -13.65 -17.75
N VAL A 64 6.61 -14.20 -18.25
CA VAL A 64 6.63 -15.06 -19.43
C VAL A 64 7.34 -16.37 -19.12
N SER A 65 6.91 -17.46 -19.75
CA SER A 65 7.60 -18.75 -19.67
C SER A 65 8.75 -18.74 -20.69
N LEU A 66 9.98 -18.55 -20.20
CA LEU A 66 11.22 -18.55 -21.01
C LEU A 66 12.12 -19.69 -20.56
N ARG A 67 12.69 -20.43 -21.52
CA ARG A 67 13.72 -21.44 -21.25
C ARG A 67 15.10 -20.80 -21.34
N LEU A 68 15.93 -21.02 -20.33
CA LEU A 68 17.33 -20.61 -20.26
C LEU A 68 18.20 -21.87 -20.10
N SER A 69 19.46 -21.81 -20.51
CA SER A 69 20.40 -22.91 -20.24
C SER A 69 20.60 -23.08 -18.73
N GLY A 70 20.91 -24.32 -18.30
CA GLY A 70 21.16 -24.63 -16.89
C GLY A 70 22.32 -23.81 -16.32
N GLU A 71 23.41 -23.68 -17.08
CA GLU A 71 24.58 -22.89 -16.69
C GLU A 71 24.25 -21.43 -16.38
N VAL A 72 23.38 -20.80 -17.20
CA VAL A 72 22.93 -19.42 -16.98
C VAL A 72 22.09 -19.34 -15.71
N LEU A 73 21.18 -20.28 -15.48
CA LEU A 73 20.36 -20.28 -14.27
C LEU A 73 21.22 -20.41 -13.00
N GLU A 74 22.18 -21.34 -12.99
CA GLU A 74 23.03 -21.56 -11.83
C GLU A 74 23.96 -20.37 -11.58
N ALA A 75 24.57 -19.79 -12.62
CA ALA A 75 25.40 -18.60 -12.51
C ALA A 75 24.65 -17.39 -11.93
N TYR A 76 23.36 -17.22 -12.25
CA TYR A 76 22.56 -16.13 -11.69
C TYR A 76 22.01 -16.44 -10.30
N LYS A 77 21.53 -17.66 -10.03
CA LYS A 77 21.05 -18.05 -8.69
C LYS A 77 22.15 -17.93 -7.65
N ALA A 78 23.40 -18.27 -8.00
CA ALA A 78 24.57 -18.12 -7.12
C ALA A 78 24.78 -16.68 -6.64
N LYS A 79 24.25 -15.67 -7.37
CA LYS A 79 24.31 -14.25 -6.99
C LYS A 79 23.33 -13.86 -5.87
N GLY A 80 22.52 -14.81 -5.39
CA GLY A 80 21.61 -14.65 -4.26
C GLY A 80 20.24 -14.05 -4.62
N PRO A 81 19.51 -13.55 -3.60
CA PRO A 81 18.19 -12.94 -3.79
C PRO A 81 18.18 -11.85 -4.88
N GLY A 82 17.13 -11.86 -5.71
CA GLY A 82 16.98 -10.91 -6.82
C GLY A 82 17.69 -11.30 -8.11
N TRP A 83 18.19 -12.54 -8.24
CA TRP A 83 18.84 -13.03 -9.46
C TRP A 83 17.99 -12.84 -10.74
N GLN A 84 16.67 -12.98 -10.65
CA GLN A 84 15.74 -12.73 -11.77
C GLN A 84 15.73 -11.26 -12.23
N SER A 85 15.91 -10.31 -11.30
CA SER A 85 16.01 -8.90 -11.67
C SER A 85 17.37 -8.57 -12.28
N ARG A 86 18.43 -9.30 -11.89
CA ARG A 86 19.77 -9.13 -12.46
C ARG A 86 19.83 -9.61 -13.91
N ILE A 87 19.22 -10.77 -14.22
CA ILE A 87 19.18 -11.26 -15.60
C ILE A 87 18.38 -10.32 -16.51
N ASP A 88 17.25 -9.79 -16.04
CA ASP A 88 16.48 -8.76 -16.75
C ASP A 88 17.31 -7.49 -17.01
N ALA A 89 18.08 -7.02 -16.01
CA ALA A 89 18.96 -5.85 -16.16
C ALA A 89 20.05 -6.07 -17.23
N ASP A 90 20.68 -7.26 -17.25
CA ASP A 90 21.69 -7.59 -18.25
C ASP A 90 21.10 -7.70 -19.66
N LEU A 91 19.91 -8.30 -19.81
CA LEU A 91 19.20 -8.35 -21.08
C LEU A 91 18.85 -6.93 -21.59
N ARG A 92 18.41 -6.03 -20.71
CA ARG A 92 18.15 -4.63 -21.07
C ARG A 92 19.43 -3.93 -21.53
N ARG A 93 20.54 -4.10 -20.81
CA ARG A 93 21.84 -3.50 -21.13
C ARG A 93 22.37 -3.97 -22.49
N ILE A 94 22.34 -5.28 -22.75
CA ILE A 94 22.84 -5.87 -24.01
C ILE A 94 22.03 -5.37 -25.21
N ASN A 95 20.70 -5.27 -25.04
CA ASN A 95 19.79 -4.81 -26.09
C ASN A 95 19.62 -3.27 -26.13
N LYS A 96 20.38 -2.51 -25.31
CA LYS A 96 20.29 -1.05 -25.20
C LYS A 96 18.87 -0.54 -24.90
N ILE A 97 18.10 -1.32 -24.14
CA ILE A 97 16.74 -0.98 -23.70
C ILE A 97 16.85 -0.05 -22.49
N LYS A 98 16.37 1.19 -22.64
CA LYS A 98 16.31 2.20 -21.56
C LYS A 98 15.24 1.85 -20.54
#